data_AF-A0A517U043-F1
#
_entry.id   AF-A0A517U043-F1
#
_cell.length_a   1.000
_cell.length_b   1.000
_cell.length_c   1.000
_cell.angle_alpha   90.00
_cell.angle_beta   90.00
_cell.angle_gamma   90.00
#
_symmetry.space_group_name_H-M   'P 1'
#
loop_
_entity.id
_entity.type
_entity.pdbx_description
1 polymer ?
#
loop_
_entity_poly.entity_id
_entity_poly.type
_entity_poly.pdbx_seq_one_letter_code
_entity_poly.pdbx_strand_id
1 'polypeptide(L)'
;MANRIDGQVTAIDSFGNLITDITREMLAGVPTDETVGVYCDEHETRGIFNAYADQPPMTLIALIGAQDCLELAIVEDSAKIMLGVRVGTPVQVKW
;
A
#
# COMPACT_ATOMS: atom_id res chain seq x y z
N MET A 1 21.21 -6.25 6.47
CA MET A 1 20.34 -5.14 6.90
C MET A 1 19.20 -5.11 5.91
N ALA A 2 17.95 -5.23 6.36
CA ALA A 2 16.81 -5.11 5.46
C ALA A 2 16.73 -3.66 4.95
N ASN A 3 16.53 -3.49 3.65
CA ASN A 3 16.27 -2.19 3.04
C ASN A 3 14.86 -1.75 3.43
N ARG A 4 14.64 -0.44 3.49
CA ARG A 4 13.31 0.10 3.75
C ARG A 4 13.08 1.45 3.11
N ILE A 5 11.81 1.74 2.86
CA ILE A 5 11.28 3.06 2.55
C ILE A 5 10.24 3.40 3.62
N ASP A 6 10.34 4.61 4.16
CA ASP A 6 9.39 5.17 5.12
C ASP A 6 8.57 6.25 4.40
N GLY A 7 7.27 6.26 4.63
CA GLY A 7 6.33 7.24 4.09
C GLY A 7 5.08 7.33 4.97
N GLN A 8 4.01 7.90 4.43
CA GLN A 8 2.74 8.07 5.13
C GLN A 8 1.57 8.21 4.17
N VAL A 9 0.36 7.94 4.66
CA VAL A 9 -0.89 8.23 3.94
C VAL A 9 -1.04 9.74 3.80
N THR A 10 -1.12 10.26 2.58
CA THR A 10 -1.30 11.69 2.28
C THR A 10 -2.73 12.03 1.90
N ALA A 11 -3.47 11.08 1.34
CA ALA A 11 -4.87 11.23 0.97
C ALA A 11 -5.62 9.90 1.05
N ILE A 12 -6.94 9.99 1.03
CA ILE A 12 -7.84 8.84 0.89
C ILE A 12 -8.78 9.16 -0.26
N ASP A 13 -8.87 8.27 -1.25
CA ASP A 13 -9.74 8.47 -2.41
C ASP A 13 -11.23 8.24 -2.07
N SER A 14 -12.10 8.40 -3.08
CA SER A 14 -13.54 8.21 -2.91
C SER A 14 -13.97 6.75 -2.64
N PHE A 15 -13.13 5.77 -2.97
CA PHE A 15 -13.38 4.36 -2.69
C PHE A 15 -12.87 3.95 -1.29
N GLY A 16 -11.98 4.76 -0.72
CA GLY A 16 -11.35 4.53 0.57
C GLY A 16 -9.99 3.86 0.47
N ASN A 17 -9.35 3.89 -0.70
CA ASN A 17 -7.95 3.49 -0.85
C ASN A 17 -7.05 4.56 -0.23
N LEU A 18 -5.94 4.12 0.35
CA LEU A 18 -4.98 4.98 1.03
C LEU A 18 -3.88 5.36 0.04
N ILE A 19 -3.79 6.64 -0.28
CA ILE A 19 -2.78 7.20 -1.16
C ILE A 19 -1.60 7.60 -0.30
N THR A 20 -0.39 7.16 -0.64
CA THR A 20 0.83 7.46 0.14
C THR A 20 1.73 8.46 -0.58
N ASP A 21 2.74 8.99 0.13
CA ASP A 21 3.84 9.76 -0.48
C ASP A 21 4.98 8.88 -1.03
N ILE A 22 4.83 7.55 -1.01
CA ILE A 22 5.84 6.63 -1.57
C ILE A 22 5.62 6.55 -3.08
N THR A 23 6.47 7.23 -3.85
CA THR A 23 6.33 7.32 -5.31
C THR A 23 6.83 6.05 -6.01
N ARG A 24 6.40 5.82 -7.27
CA ARG A 24 6.97 4.78 -8.15
C ARG A 24 8.48 4.90 -8.26
N GLU A 25 9.01 6.11 -8.32
CA GLU A 25 10.45 6.37 -8.42
C GLU A 25 11.20 5.89 -7.16
N MET A 26 10.63 6.11 -5.97
CA MET A 26 11.22 5.59 -4.72
C MET A 26 11.27 4.06 -4.70
N LEU A 27 10.31 3.41 -5.35
CA LEU A 27 10.23 1.95 -5.48
C LEU A 27 11.05 1.39 -6.65
N ALA A 28 11.78 2.22 -7.40
CA ALA A 28 12.61 1.76 -8.49
C ALA A 28 13.70 0.78 -8.00
N GLY A 29 13.67 -0.46 -8.50
CA GLY A 29 14.60 -1.52 -8.10
C GLY A 29 14.23 -2.25 -6.81
N VAL A 30 13.10 -1.92 -6.19
CA VAL A 30 12.52 -2.69 -5.09
C VAL A 30 11.84 -3.93 -5.67
N PRO A 31 12.04 -5.14 -5.09
CA PRO A 31 11.28 -6.31 -5.49
C PRO A 31 9.78 -6.09 -5.30
N THR A 32 8.93 -6.85 -5.98
CA THR A 32 7.47 -6.73 -5.84
C THR A 32 6.81 -8.06 -5.46
N ASP A 33 7.61 -9.10 -5.24
CA ASP A 33 7.14 -10.41 -4.82
C ASP A 33 6.92 -10.50 -3.29
N GLU A 34 6.61 -11.69 -2.80
CA GLU A 34 6.30 -11.95 -1.39
C GLU A 34 7.45 -11.68 -0.39
N THR A 35 8.67 -11.39 -0.89
CA THR A 35 9.79 -10.96 -0.04
C THR A 35 9.65 -9.52 0.45
N VAL A 36 8.76 -8.74 -0.16
CA VAL A 36 8.49 -7.35 0.22
C VAL A 36 7.28 -7.27 1.13
N GLY A 37 7.45 -6.65 2.30
CA GLY A 37 6.35 -6.33 3.21
C GLY A 37 5.98 -4.86 3.13
N VAL A 38 4.68 -4.58 3.01
CA VAL A 38 4.12 -3.23 3.11
C VAL A 38 3.29 -3.14 4.39
N TYR A 39 3.65 -2.18 5.25
CA TYR A 39 3.12 -2.01 6.59
C TYR A 39 2.40 -0.67 6.69
N CYS A 40 1.21 -0.66 7.28
CA CYS A 40 0.45 0.54 7.59
C CYS A 40 -0.16 0.38 8.99
N ASP A 41 0.43 1.06 9.97
CA ASP A 41 0.15 0.83 11.39
C ASP A 41 0.37 -0.65 11.80
N GLU A 42 -0.66 -1.33 12.32
CA GLU A 42 -0.63 -2.76 12.68
C GLU A 42 -0.98 -3.71 11.53
N HIS A 43 -1.31 -3.17 10.35
CA HIS A 43 -1.75 -3.94 9.18
C HIS A 43 -0.60 -4.16 8.21
N GLU A 44 -0.55 -5.35 7.59
CA GLU A 44 0.46 -5.67 6.59
C GLU A 44 -0.10 -6.43 5.39
N THR A 45 0.59 -6.30 4.26
CA THR A 45 0.43 -7.15 3.09
C THR A 45 1.81 -7.48 2.50
N ARG A 46 1.89 -8.57 1.72
CA ARG A 46 3.13 -8.99 1.08
C ARG A 46 3.03 -8.89 -0.43
N GLY A 47 4.09 -8.38 -1.03
CA GLY A 47 4.17 -8.05 -2.44
C GLY A 47 3.54 -6.70 -2.78
N ILE A 48 3.85 -6.26 -3.99
CA ILE A 48 3.26 -5.09 -4.64
C ILE A 48 2.62 -5.60 -5.93
N PHE A 49 1.29 -5.54 -5.99
CA PHE A 49 0.48 -6.10 -7.06
C PHE A 49 0.36 -5.14 -8.24
N ASN A 50 -0.03 -5.68 -9.41
CA ASN A 50 -0.23 -4.86 -10.61
C ASN A 50 -1.65 -4.29 -10.68
N ALA A 51 -2.63 -5.04 -10.19
CA ALA A 51 -4.03 -4.66 -10.23
C ALA A 51 -4.80 -5.18 -9.02
N TYR A 52 -5.92 -4.51 -8.73
CA TYR A 52 -6.85 -4.91 -7.66
C TYR A 52 -7.33 -6.36 -7.79
N ALA A 53 -7.57 -6.82 -9.03
CA ALA A 53 -8.08 -8.16 -9.32
C ALA A 53 -7.03 -9.28 -9.16
N ASP A 54 -5.77 -8.96 -8.82
CA ASP A 54 -4.73 -9.95 -8.59
C ASP A 54 -4.95 -10.75 -7.27
N GLN A 55 -5.84 -10.29 -6.40
CA GLN A 55 -6.18 -10.90 -5.12
C GLN A 55 -7.70 -11.02 -4.92
N PRO A 56 -8.17 -11.98 -4.09
CA PRO A 56 -9.58 -12.15 -3.84
C PRO A 56 -10.19 -10.98 -3.05
N PRO A 57 -11.52 -10.79 -3.09
CA PRO A 57 -12.23 -9.80 -2.27
C PRO A 57 -11.87 -9.87 -0.80
N MET A 58 -11.93 -8.72 -0.12
CA MET A 58 -11.56 -8.53 1.30
C MET A 58 -10.07 -8.75 1.62
N THR A 59 -9.20 -8.73 0.61
CA THR A 59 -7.74 -8.83 0.81
C THR A 59 -7.10 -7.46 0.84
N LEU A 60 -6.22 -7.20 1.82
CA LEU A 60 -5.35 -6.02 1.82
C LEU A 60 -4.23 -6.18 0.80
N ILE A 61 -4.12 -5.23 -0.11
CA ILE A 61 -3.11 -5.20 -1.16
C ILE A 61 -2.40 -3.85 -1.21
N ALA A 62 -1.17 -3.90 -1.70
CA ALA A 62 -0.38 -2.74 -2.08
C ALA A 62 -0.19 -2.75 -3.60
N LEU A 63 -0.39 -1.63 -4.28
CA LEU A 63 -0.13 -1.50 -5.72
C LEU A 63 0.28 -0.07 -6.08
N ILE A 64 0.80 0.15 -7.30
CA ILE A 64 0.99 1.51 -7.80
C ILE A 64 -0.29 1.97 -8.49
N GLY A 65 -0.96 2.95 -7.89
CA GLY A 65 -2.21 3.45 -8.43
C GLY A 65 -2.07 4.53 -9.49
N ALA A 66 -3.19 5.16 -9.82
CA ALA A 66 -3.28 6.13 -10.91
C ALA A 66 -2.47 7.41 -10.67
N GLN A 67 -2.13 7.71 -9.42
CA GLN A 67 -1.33 8.89 -9.04
C GLN A 67 0.19 8.62 -9.02
N ASP A 68 0.61 7.46 -9.53
CA ASP A 68 2.02 7.03 -9.61
C ASP A 68 2.72 6.93 -8.23
N CYS A 69 1.92 6.67 -7.20
CA CYS A 69 2.36 6.38 -5.85
C CYS A 69 1.82 5.03 -5.38
N LEU A 70 2.44 4.48 -4.35
CA LEU A 70 1.96 3.31 -3.65
C LEU A 70 0.61 3.62 -3.01
N GLU A 71 -0.36 2.76 -3.30
CA GLU A 71 -1.70 2.77 -2.75
C GLU A 71 -1.93 1.49 -1.95
N LEU A 72 -2.62 1.61 -0.82
CA LEU A 72 -3.12 0.48 -0.04
C LEU A 72 -4.63 0.38 -0.19
N ALA A 73 -5.11 -0.80 -0.55
CA ALA A 73 -6.51 -1.04 -0.88
C ALA A 73 -7.01 -2.35 -0.28
N ILE A 74 -8.31 -2.43 -0.02
CA ILE A 74 -9.00 -3.70 0.23
C ILE A 74 -9.76 -4.04 -1.05
N VAL A 75 -9.53 -5.22 -1.61
CA VAL A 75 -10.24 -5.64 -2.83
C VAL A 75 -11.75 -5.66 -2.58
N GLU A 76 -12.50 -4.90 -3.39
CA GLU A 76 -13.96 -4.73 -3.30
C GLU A 76 -14.48 -4.10 -1.99
N ASP A 77 -13.62 -3.44 -1.19
CA ASP A 77 -14.05 -2.75 0.04
C ASP A 77 -13.19 -1.51 0.32
N SER A 78 -13.55 -0.75 1.36
CA SER A 78 -12.89 0.48 1.78
C SER A 78 -11.77 0.21 2.79
N ALA A 79 -10.51 0.40 2.39
CA ALA A 79 -9.37 0.25 3.30
C ALA A 79 -9.44 1.22 4.50
N LYS A 80 -9.88 2.46 4.27
CA LYS A 80 -10.13 3.44 5.35
C LYS A 80 -11.07 2.90 6.42
N ILE A 81 -12.20 2.33 6.02
CA ILE A 81 -13.23 1.85 6.96
C ILE A 81 -12.73 0.58 7.66
N MET A 82 -12.22 -0.37 6.88
CA MET A 82 -11.80 -1.68 7.38
C MET A 82 -10.60 -1.62 8.31
N LEU A 83 -9.64 -0.73 8.03
CA LEU A 83 -8.39 -0.63 8.78
C LEU A 83 -8.43 0.49 9.84
N GLY A 84 -9.43 1.38 9.81
CA GLY A 84 -9.54 2.50 10.75
C GLY A 84 -8.44 3.57 10.62
N VAL A 85 -7.73 3.57 9.50
CA VAL A 85 -6.56 4.43 9.22
C VAL A 85 -6.96 5.80 8.67
N ARG A 86 -6.06 6.77 8.84
CA ARG A 86 -6.29 8.18 8.51
C ARG A 86 -5.10 8.78 7.74
N VAL A 87 -5.31 9.95 7.16
CA VAL A 87 -4.21 10.77 6.63
C VAL A 87 -3.19 11.03 7.75
N GLY A 88 -1.91 10.89 7.43
CA GLY A 88 -0.78 10.95 8.34
C GLY A 88 -0.42 9.60 8.98
N THR A 89 -1.16 8.51 8.74
CA THR A 89 -0.76 7.18 9.21
C THR A 89 0.57 6.77 8.54
N PRO A 90 1.59 6.35 9.30
CA PRO A 90 2.87 5.90 8.74
C PRO A 90 2.72 4.65 7.86
N VAL A 91 3.48 4.62 6.78
CA VAL A 91 3.59 3.47 5.87
C VAL A 91 5.06 3.09 5.71
N GLN A 92 5.36 1.80 5.71
CA GLN A 92 6.72 1.29 5.49
C GLN A 92 6.73 0.19 4.44
N VAL A 93 7.73 0.22 3.56
CA VAL A 93 8.04 -0.88 2.64
C VAL A 93 9.38 -1.48 3.07
N LYS A 94 9.47 -2.80 3.23
CA LYS A 94 10.68 -3.50 3.72
C LYS A 94 11.00 -4.71 2.85
N TRP A 95 12.28 -4.92 2.52
CA TRP A 95 12.79 -6.06 1.74
C TRP A 95 14.27 -6.37 2.01
#